data_AF-A0A351R1V1-F1
#
_entry.id   AF-A0A351R1V1-F1
#
_cell.length_a   1.000
_cell.length_b   1.000
_cell.length_c   1.000
_cell.angle_alpha   90.00
_cell.angle_beta   90.00
_cell.angle_gamma   90.00
#
_symmetry.space_group_name_H-M   'P 1'
#
loop_
_entity.id
_entity.type
_entity.pdbx_description
1 polymer ?
#
loop_
_entity_poly.entity_id
_entity_poly.type
_entity_poly.pdbx_seq_one_letter_code
_entity_poly.pdbx_strand_id
1 'polypeptide(L)'
;MEPQKQNDGVRYKLANAMKECMRTAPVEKITVKEIVETCGLTRQTFYRNFQDKYDLINWYFDKILLESFEHMGEGRTVYESLVNKFEYIQMEQLFFRAAFKNDQQNCLRDHDFELIQEFYTKQIESRTGRKISTELQFELEMYCLGSVYMTVQWVLGYRKCTPEELAHALTESMPVRLREVFQKLGLI
;
A
#
# COMPACT_ATOMS: atom_id res chain seq x y z
N MET A 1 -19.12 22.00 -11.04
CA MET A 1 -17.82 21.28 -11.14
C MET A 1 -16.73 22.20 -10.60
N GLU A 2 -16.06 22.00 -9.48
CA GLU A 2 -16.27 21.23 -8.24
C GLU A 2 -15.15 21.75 -7.31
N PRO A 3 -15.44 22.32 -6.12
CA PRO A 3 -14.43 22.89 -5.22
C PRO A 3 -13.35 21.88 -4.74
N GLN A 4 -13.56 20.59 -5.00
CA GLN A 4 -12.76 19.47 -4.50
C GLN A 4 -11.39 19.34 -5.19
N LYS A 5 -11.29 19.64 -6.50
CA LYS A 5 -10.03 19.51 -7.27
C LYS A 5 -8.94 20.50 -6.85
N GLN A 6 -9.30 21.62 -6.23
CA GLN A 6 -8.33 22.66 -5.84
C GLN A 6 -7.72 22.41 -4.45
N ASN A 7 -8.36 21.57 -3.63
CA ASN A 7 -7.94 21.31 -2.24
C ASN A 7 -6.89 20.20 -2.15
N ASP A 8 -6.95 19.19 -3.02
CA ASP A 8 -5.95 18.11 -3.03
C ASP A 8 -4.56 18.61 -3.40
N GLY A 9 -4.43 19.60 -4.29
CA GLY A 9 -3.13 20.16 -4.66
C GLY A 9 -2.36 20.75 -3.47
N VAL A 10 -3.05 21.36 -2.49
CA VAL A 10 -2.42 21.86 -1.26
C VAL A 10 -2.03 20.71 -0.34
N ARG A 11 -2.90 19.70 -0.21
CA ARG A 11 -2.64 18.50 0.59
C ARG A 11 -1.43 17.71 0.09
N TYR A 12 -1.32 17.51 -1.23
CA TYR A 12 -0.14 16.90 -1.86
C TYR A 12 1.13 17.73 -1.66
N LYS A 13 1.06 19.07 -1.71
CA LYS A 13 2.22 19.93 -1.37
C LYS A 13 2.70 19.71 0.06
N LEU A 14 1.76 19.60 1.02
CA LEU A 14 2.08 19.32 2.42
C LEU A 14 2.66 17.91 2.59
N ALA A 15 2.13 16.90 1.90
CA ALA A 15 2.67 15.54 1.90
C ALA A 15 4.09 15.48 1.32
N ASN A 16 4.34 16.16 0.20
CA ASN A 16 5.67 16.24 -0.40
C ASN A 16 6.67 16.95 0.51
N ALA A 17 6.27 18.03 1.19
CA ALA A 17 7.11 18.67 2.20
C ALA A 17 7.40 17.73 3.39
N MET A 18 6.40 17.00 3.88
CA MET A 18 6.60 15.99 4.91
C MET A 18 7.58 14.91 4.45
N LYS A 19 7.49 14.44 3.19
CA LYS A 19 8.45 13.50 2.58
C LYS A 19 9.89 14.00 2.68
N GLU A 20 10.09 15.28 2.39
CA GLU A 20 11.40 15.92 2.46
C GLU A 20 11.91 16.01 3.90
N CYS A 21 11.05 16.42 4.84
CA CYS A 21 11.40 16.43 6.26
C CYS A 21 11.78 15.02 6.77
N MET A 22 11.07 13.98 6.31
CA MET A 22 11.33 12.58 6.68
C MET A 22 12.67 12.02 6.19
N ARG A 23 13.32 12.68 5.22
CA ARG A 23 14.67 12.32 4.77
C ARG A 23 15.74 12.70 5.80
N THR A 24 15.47 13.70 6.64
CA THR A 24 16.47 14.28 7.56
C THR A 24 16.15 14.03 9.04
N ALA A 25 14.89 13.76 9.38
CA ALA A 25 14.46 13.51 10.75
C ALA A 25 13.37 12.43 10.85
N PRO A 26 13.30 11.68 11.97
CA PRO A 26 12.19 10.79 12.23
C PRO A 26 10.89 11.57 12.48
N VAL A 27 9.74 10.95 12.17
CA VAL A 27 8.40 11.59 12.21
C VAL A 27 8.15 12.31 13.53
N GLU A 28 8.54 11.73 14.66
CA GLU A 28 8.30 12.25 16.00
C GLU A 28 8.96 13.63 16.19
N LYS A 29 10.11 13.87 15.55
CA LYS A 29 10.86 15.14 15.65
C LYS A 29 10.39 16.20 14.67
N ILE A 30 9.72 15.83 13.59
CA ILE A 30 9.23 16.77 12.59
C ILE A 30 8.10 17.61 13.17
N THR A 31 8.15 18.92 12.96
CA THR A 31 7.14 19.88 13.40
C THR A 31 6.31 20.39 12.24
N VAL A 32 5.07 20.82 12.53
CA VAL A 32 4.23 21.51 11.54
C VAL A 32 4.93 22.75 10.96
N LYS A 33 5.77 23.41 11.76
CA LYS A 33 6.54 24.57 11.33
C LYS A 33 7.51 24.21 10.20
N GLU A 34 8.31 23.16 10.39
CA GLU A 34 9.26 22.70 9.37
C GLU A 34 8.54 22.30 8.07
N ILE A 35 7.44 21.55 8.17
CA ILE A 35 6.66 21.13 6.99
C ILE A 35 6.19 22.35 6.17
N VAL A 36 5.59 23.34 6.84
CA VAL A 36 5.05 24.51 6.11
C VAL A 36 6.13 25.43 5.58
N GLU A 37 7.28 25.51 6.26
CA GLU A 37 8.47 26.21 5.76
C GLU A 37 9.03 25.53 4.50
N THR A 38 9.07 24.20 4.47
CA THR A 38 9.54 23.43 3.30
C THR A 38 8.69 23.66 2.04
N CYS A 39 7.36 23.80 2.16
CA CYS A 39 6.49 24.06 1.00
C CYS A 39 6.10 25.54 0.80
N GLY A 40 6.61 26.47 1.62
CA GLY A 40 6.27 27.90 1.55
C GLY A 40 4.80 28.21 1.87
N LEU A 41 4.17 27.42 2.75
CA LEU A 41 2.79 27.63 3.22
C LEU A 41 2.77 28.14 4.66
N THR A 42 1.57 28.45 5.17
CA THR A 42 1.39 28.90 6.56
C THR A 42 0.89 27.77 7.45
N ARG A 43 1.17 27.83 8.77
CA ARG A 43 0.58 26.91 9.76
C ARG A 43 -0.95 26.90 9.71
N GLN A 44 -1.57 28.06 9.49
CA GLN A 44 -3.02 28.16 9.30
C GLN A 44 -3.50 27.34 8.09
N THR A 45 -2.72 27.31 6.99
CA THR A 45 -3.03 26.48 5.82
C THR A 45 -2.88 24.99 6.13
N PHE A 46 -1.87 24.60 6.92
CA PHE A 46 -1.74 23.23 7.40
C PHE A 46 -2.98 22.81 8.20
N TYR A 47 -3.32 23.56 9.25
CA TYR A 47 -4.41 23.19 10.16
C TYR A 47 -5.81 23.28 9.53
N ARG A 48 -5.96 23.97 8.38
CA ARG A 48 -7.17 23.91 7.55
C ARG A 48 -7.32 22.55 6.83
N ASN A 49 -6.22 21.84 6.62
CA ASN A 49 -6.20 20.59 5.87
C ASN A 49 -6.03 19.35 6.76
N PHE A 50 -5.25 19.45 7.83
CA PHE A 50 -4.89 18.34 8.70
C PHE A 50 -4.87 18.75 10.18
N GLN A 51 -5.32 17.87 11.06
CA GLN A 51 -5.31 18.10 12.50
C GLN A 51 -3.89 18.14 13.05
N ASP A 52 -3.05 17.22 12.58
CA ASP A 52 -1.63 17.12 12.92
C ASP A 52 -0.83 16.41 11.81
N LYS A 53 0.45 16.13 12.06
CA LYS A 53 1.34 15.44 11.10
C LYS A 53 0.99 13.97 10.87
N TYR A 54 0.32 13.31 11.82
CA TYR A 54 -0.10 11.92 11.69
C TYR A 54 -1.36 11.81 10.84
N ASP A 55 -2.30 12.75 10.98
CA ASP A 55 -3.45 12.90 10.09
C ASP A 55 -3.01 13.11 8.63
N LEU A 56 -1.99 13.95 8.39
CA LEU A 56 -1.36 14.09 7.08
C LEU A 56 -0.76 12.77 6.56
N ILE A 57 -0.03 12.04 7.41
CA ILE A 57 0.58 10.75 7.04
C ILE A 57 -0.51 9.74 6.67
N ASN A 58 -1.56 9.60 7.48
CA ASN A 58 -2.64 8.65 7.23
C ASN A 58 -3.37 8.98 5.94
N TRP A 59 -3.75 10.24 5.73
CA TRP A 59 -4.38 10.68 4.48
C TRP A 59 -3.53 10.37 3.25
N TYR A 60 -2.22 10.66 3.32
CA TYR A 60 -1.34 10.41 2.18
C TYR A 60 -1.05 8.91 2.00
N PHE A 61 -0.99 8.16 3.10
CA PHE A 61 -0.83 6.71 3.07
C PHE A 61 -1.98 6.04 2.31
N ASP A 62 -3.23 6.42 2.57
CA ASP A 62 -4.37 5.89 1.82
C ASP A 62 -4.23 6.10 0.31
N LYS A 63 -3.64 7.24 -0.10
CA LYS A 63 -3.40 7.54 -1.52
C LYS A 63 -2.34 6.63 -2.13
N ILE A 64 -1.18 6.52 -1.49
CA ILE A 64 -0.09 5.69 -1.99
C ILE A 64 -0.42 4.19 -1.88
N LEU A 65 -1.25 3.77 -0.90
CA LEU A 65 -1.72 2.40 -0.83
C LEU A 65 -2.58 2.05 -2.04
N LEU A 66 -3.55 2.91 -2.36
CA LEU A 66 -4.41 2.75 -3.54
C LEU A 66 -3.58 2.76 -4.83
N GLU A 67 -2.63 3.69 -4.98
CA GLU A 67 -1.76 3.75 -6.16
C GLU A 67 -0.86 2.51 -6.27
N SER A 68 -0.33 1.98 -5.14
CA SER A 68 0.42 0.72 -5.13
C SER A 68 -0.42 -0.47 -5.61
N PHE A 69 -1.72 -0.44 -5.32
CA PHE A 69 -2.67 -1.45 -5.76
C PHE A 69 -3.08 -1.25 -7.24
N GLU A 70 -3.16 -0.01 -7.72
CA GLU A 70 -3.33 0.27 -9.15
C GLU A 70 -2.15 -0.30 -9.96
N HIS A 71 -0.91 -0.07 -9.52
CA HIS A 71 0.28 -0.67 -10.11
C HIS A 71 0.28 -2.21 -10.08
N MET A 72 -0.23 -2.80 -8.99
CA MET A 72 -0.45 -4.24 -8.90
C MET A 72 -1.37 -4.74 -10.03
N GLY A 73 -2.43 -3.99 -10.34
CA GLY A 73 -3.41 -4.31 -11.38
C GLY A 73 -2.86 -4.22 -12.83
N GLU A 74 -1.72 -3.58 -13.04
CA GLU A 74 -1.06 -3.49 -14.35
C GLU A 74 -0.36 -4.80 -14.76
N GLY A 75 0.00 -5.62 -13.77
CA GLY A 75 0.65 -6.92 -13.98
C GLY A 75 -0.29 -7.96 -14.59
N ARG A 76 0.25 -8.83 -15.46
CA ARG A 76 -0.53 -9.93 -16.07
C ARG A 76 -0.47 -11.20 -15.24
N THR A 77 0.64 -11.39 -14.53
CA THR A 77 0.86 -12.51 -13.61
C THR A 77 0.92 -12.02 -12.17
N VAL A 78 0.71 -12.91 -11.19
CA VAL A 78 0.88 -12.60 -9.76
C VAL A 78 2.28 -12.07 -9.48
N TYR A 79 3.30 -12.67 -10.10
CA TYR A 79 4.68 -12.21 -9.94
C TYR A 79 4.82 -10.76 -10.42
N GLU A 80 4.40 -10.44 -11.65
CA GLU A 80 4.47 -9.08 -12.19
C GLU A 80 3.67 -8.09 -11.34
N SER A 81 2.45 -8.45 -10.95
CA SER A 81 1.60 -7.65 -10.07
C SER A 81 2.28 -7.33 -8.73
N LEU A 82 2.92 -8.32 -8.11
CA LEU A 82 3.64 -8.12 -6.86
C LEU A 82 4.90 -7.27 -7.05
N VAL A 83 5.67 -7.49 -8.13
CA VAL A 83 6.84 -6.66 -8.46
C VAL A 83 6.44 -5.20 -8.61
N ASN A 84 5.45 -4.89 -9.46
CA ASN A 84 4.99 -3.52 -9.68
C ASN A 84 4.56 -2.84 -8.37
N LYS A 85 3.81 -3.56 -7.53
CA LYS A 85 3.40 -3.07 -6.21
C LYS A 85 4.59 -2.77 -5.32
N PHE A 86 5.55 -3.68 -5.24
CA PHE A 86 6.71 -3.55 -4.36
C PHE A 86 7.69 -2.48 -4.84
N GLU A 87 7.88 -2.31 -6.16
CA GLU A 87 8.65 -1.20 -6.72
C GLU A 87 8.06 0.15 -6.32
N TYR A 88 6.74 0.31 -6.45
CA TYR A 88 6.06 1.53 -6.01
C TYR A 88 6.18 1.74 -4.50
N ILE A 89 5.98 0.71 -3.68
CA ILE A 89 6.19 0.78 -2.22
C ILE A 89 7.63 1.20 -1.90
N GLN A 90 8.61 0.72 -2.66
CA GLN A 90 10.02 1.11 -2.47
C GLN A 90 10.25 2.60 -2.80
N MET A 91 9.60 3.14 -3.84
CA MET A 91 9.64 4.56 -4.17
C MET A 91 9.02 5.45 -3.07
N GLU A 92 7.99 4.95 -2.39
CA GLU A 92 7.29 5.63 -1.29
C GLU A 92 7.68 5.11 0.11
N GLN A 93 8.82 4.43 0.24
CA GLN A 93 9.20 3.66 1.43
C GLN A 93 9.15 4.43 2.75
N LEU A 94 9.44 5.74 2.72
CA LEU A 94 9.45 6.58 3.93
C LEU A 94 8.04 6.68 4.54
N PHE A 95 7.02 6.87 3.70
CA PHE A 95 5.63 6.95 4.14
C PHE A 95 5.10 5.58 4.54
N PHE A 96 5.36 4.54 3.75
CA PHE A 96 4.96 3.19 4.10
C PHE A 96 5.53 2.77 5.47
N ARG A 97 6.81 3.04 5.71
CA ARG A 97 7.48 2.76 6.99
C ARG A 97 6.90 3.58 8.13
N ALA A 98 6.60 4.86 7.92
CA ALA A 98 6.02 5.71 8.96
C ALA A 98 4.59 5.31 9.31
N ALA A 99 3.78 5.03 8.30
CA ALA A 99 2.39 4.65 8.48
C ALA A 99 2.29 3.30 9.20
N PHE A 100 2.99 2.25 8.74
CA PHE A 100 2.95 0.94 9.40
C PHE A 100 3.55 0.91 10.82
N LYS A 101 4.45 1.84 11.16
CA LYS A 101 4.93 2.00 12.55
C LYS A 101 3.89 2.65 13.46
N ASN A 102 3.06 3.54 12.91
CA ASN A 102 2.02 4.27 13.64
C ASN A 102 0.63 3.64 13.51
N ASP A 103 0.51 2.52 12.77
CA ASP A 103 -0.72 1.75 12.58
C ASP A 103 -1.08 0.94 13.85
N GLN A 104 -1.54 1.64 14.89
CA GLN A 104 -1.84 1.05 16.19
C GLN A 104 -3.06 0.12 16.17
N GLN A 105 -3.95 0.27 15.19
CA GLN A 105 -5.21 -0.49 15.09
C GLN A 105 -5.21 -1.50 13.93
N ASN A 106 -4.09 -1.70 13.23
CA ASN A 106 -3.99 -2.53 12.04
C ASN A 106 -4.86 -2.09 10.85
N CYS A 107 -5.47 -0.91 10.89
CA CYS A 107 -6.39 -0.43 9.86
C CYS A 107 -5.76 -0.47 8.46
N LEU A 108 -4.47 -0.13 8.37
CA LEU A 108 -3.76 -0.08 7.10
C LEU A 108 -3.51 -1.48 6.53
N ARG A 109 -3.21 -2.43 7.41
CA ARG A 109 -2.99 -3.84 7.05
C ARG A 109 -4.30 -4.50 6.62
N ASP A 110 -5.37 -4.23 7.36
CA ASP A 110 -6.70 -4.75 7.06
C ASP A 110 -7.21 -4.20 5.73
N HIS A 111 -7.01 -2.90 5.47
CA HIS A 111 -7.39 -2.31 4.20
C HIS A 111 -6.60 -2.89 3.00
N ASP A 112 -5.28 -3.09 3.15
CA ASP A 112 -4.46 -3.72 2.10
C ASP A 112 -4.91 -5.18 1.85
N PHE A 113 -5.19 -5.92 2.92
CA PHE A 113 -5.72 -7.28 2.84
C PHE A 113 -7.04 -7.33 2.08
N GLU A 114 -8.01 -6.50 2.44
CA GLU A 114 -9.34 -6.45 1.80
C GLU A 114 -9.23 -6.17 0.30
N LEU A 115 -8.41 -5.19 -0.10
CA LEU A 115 -8.20 -4.83 -1.50
C LEU A 115 -7.60 -6.00 -2.32
N ILE A 116 -6.55 -6.64 -1.80
CA ILE A 116 -5.88 -7.76 -2.48
C ILE A 116 -6.80 -8.99 -2.56
N GLN A 117 -7.51 -9.29 -1.48
CA GLN A 117 -8.42 -10.43 -1.43
C GLN A 117 -9.58 -10.23 -2.41
N GLU A 118 -10.20 -9.05 -2.42
CA GLU A 118 -11.28 -8.73 -3.33
C GLU A 118 -10.81 -8.76 -4.80
N PHE A 119 -9.61 -8.27 -5.09
CA PHE A 119 -8.99 -8.32 -6.42
C PHE A 119 -8.92 -9.74 -6.96
N TYR A 120 -8.29 -10.65 -6.22
CA TYR A 120 -8.11 -12.02 -6.66
C TYR A 120 -9.44 -12.78 -6.71
N THR A 121 -10.34 -12.53 -5.76
CA THR A 121 -11.70 -13.09 -5.80
C THR A 121 -12.39 -12.70 -7.10
N LYS A 122 -12.41 -11.40 -7.45
CA LYS A 122 -13.01 -10.91 -8.71
C LYS A 122 -12.33 -11.49 -9.95
N GLN A 123 -11.01 -11.64 -9.96
CA GLN A 123 -10.28 -12.24 -11.08
C GLN A 123 -10.65 -13.72 -11.27
N ILE A 124 -10.74 -14.50 -10.18
CA ILE A 124 -11.15 -15.91 -10.23
C ILE A 124 -12.60 -16.01 -10.71
N GLU A 125 -13.52 -15.25 -10.12
CA GLU A 125 -14.95 -15.33 -10.44
C GLU A 125 -15.25 -14.87 -11.87
N SER A 126 -14.60 -13.79 -12.34
CA SER A 126 -14.81 -13.27 -13.70
C SER A 126 -14.31 -14.21 -14.79
N ARG A 127 -13.17 -14.90 -14.58
CA ARG A 127 -12.61 -15.83 -15.57
C ARG A 127 -13.27 -17.21 -15.54
N THR A 128 -13.78 -17.65 -14.38
CA THR A 128 -14.47 -18.94 -14.25
C THR A 128 -15.98 -18.85 -14.49
N GLY A 129 -16.57 -17.65 -14.37
CA GLY A 129 -18.02 -17.44 -14.43
C GLY A 129 -18.77 -18.04 -13.22
N ARG A 130 -18.07 -18.39 -12.14
CA ARG A 130 -18.62 -19.06 -10.95
C ARG A 130 -18.13 -18.39 -9.69
N LYS A 131 -18.92 -18.50 -8.62
CA LYS A 131 -18.47 -18.12 -7.27
C LYS A 131 -17.32 -19.01 -6.81
N ILE A 132 -16.37 -18.41 -6.12
CA ILE A 132 -15.26 -19.14 -5.50
C ILE A 132 -15.78 -20.12 -4.44
N SER A 133 -15.18 -21.31 -4.33
CA SER A 133 -15.58 -22.29 -3.31
C SER A 133 -15.07 -21.87 -1.94
N THR A 134 -15.72 -22.33 -0.87
CA THR A 134 -15.33 -22.02 0.51
C THR A 134 -13.89 -22.44 0.83
N GLU A 135 -13.44 -23.58 0.30
CA GLU A 135 -12.07 -24.07 0.54
C GLU A 135 -11.03 -23.22 -0.19
N LEU A 136 -11.32 -22.81 -1.42
CA LEU A 136 -10.41 -21.96 -2.18
C LEU A 136 -10.36 -20.54 -1.61
N GLN A 137 -11.50 -20.05 -1.12
CA GLN A 137 -11.61 -18.78 -0.40
C GLN A 137 -10.74 -18.78 0.86
N PHE A 138 -10.78 -19.87 1.64
CA PHE A 138 -9.92 -20.02 2.83
C PHE A 138 -8.43 -20.01 2.47
N GLU A 139 -8.01 -20.70 1.40
CA GLU A 139 -6.63 -20.68 0.94
C GLU A 139 -6.20 -19.29 0.46
N LEU A 140 -7.09 -18.57 -0.24
CA LEU A 140 -6.85 -17.20 -0.69
C LEU A 140 -6.71 -16.24 0.50
N GLU A 141 -7.59 -16.33 1.48
CA GLU A 141 -7.53 -15.55 2.73
C GLU A 141 -6.21 -15.73 3.45
N MET A 142 -5.82 -16.98 3.69
CA MET A 142 -4.56 -17.31 4.36
C MET A 142 -3.35 -16.81 3.57
N TYR A 143 -3.36 -16.96 2.25
CA TYR A 143 -2.30 -16.48 1.36
C TYR A 143 -2.19 -14.95 1.36
N CYS A 144 -3.31 -14.23 1.23
CA CYS A 144 -3.35 -12.77 1.25
C CYS A 144 -2.89 -12.21 2.60
N LEU A 145 -3.36 -12.78 3.71
CA LEU A 145 -2.96 -12.36 5.05
C LEU A 145 -1.46 -12.56 5.28
N GLY A 146 -0.94 -13.73 4.89
CA GLY A 146 0.50 -14.02 4.92
C GLY A 146 1.31 -13.04 4.06
N SER A 147 0.81 -12.72 2.87
CA SER A 147 1.46 -11.78 1.94
C SER A 147 1.54 -10.36 2.51
N VAL A 148 0.44 -9.83 3.06
CA VAL A 148 0.42 -8.51 3.72
C VAL A 148 1.40 -8.48 4.89
N TYR A 149 1.41 -9.52 5.74
CA TYR A 149 2.37 -9.61 6.83
C TYR A 149 3.82 -9.57 6.32
N MET A 150 4.15 -10.33 5.29
CA MET A 150 5.50 -10.34 4.71
C MET A 150 5.90 -8.98 4.14
N THR A 151 4.98 -8.27 3.47
CA THR A 151 5.17 -6.90 2.99
C THR A 151 5.48 -5.95 4.13
N VAL A 152 4.73 -6.01 5.24
CA VAL A 152 5.00 -5.17 6.43
C VAL A 152 6.39 -5.45 7.00
N GLN A 153 6.79 -6.72 7.10
CA GLN A 153 8.12 -7.08 7.60
C GLN A 153 9.25 -6.55 6.71
N TRP A 154 9.05 -6.56 5.40
CA TRP A 154 9.98 -5.97 4.43
C TRP A 154 10.04 -4.44 4.56
N VAL A 155 8.90 -3.75 4.56
CA VAL A 155 8.82 -2.28 4.70
C VAL A 155 9.45 -1.79 6.01
N LEU A 156 9.23 -2.52 7.11
CA LEU A 156 9.82 -2.18 8.42
C LEU A 156 11.32 -2.50 8.50
N GLY A 157 11.87 -3.18 7.49
CA GLY A 157 13.29 -3.55 7.39
C GLY A 157 13.68 -4.77 8.21
N TYR A 158 12.71 -5.55 8.70
CA TYR A 158 12.95 -6.84 9.37
C TYR A 158 13.30 -7.94 8.37
N ARG A 159 12.97 -7.75 7.09
CA ARG A 159 13.48 -8.54 5.95
C ARG A 159 14.23 -7.63 5.00
N LYS A 160 15.37 -8.13 4.48
CA LYS A 160 16.19 -7.43 3.49
C LYS A 160 16.22 -8.28 2.23
N CYS A 161 15.48 -7.83 1.22
CA CYS A 161 15.42 -8.43 -0.11
C CYS A 161 14.96 -7.36 -1.11
N THR A 162 15.16 -7.60 -2.39
CA THR A 162 14.64 -6.72 -3.45
C THR A 162 13.12 -6.94 -3.66
N PRO A 163 12.42 -6.01 -4.33
CA PRO A 163 11.03 -6.20 -4.76
C PRO A 163 10.80 -7.55 -5.46
N GLU A 164 11.69 -7.92 -6.37
CA GLU A 164 11.65 -9.16 -7.16
C GLU A 164 11.83 -10.40 -6.30
N GLU A 165 12.78 -10.39 -5.37
CA GLU A 165 13.01 -11.50 -4.44
C GLU A 165 11.79 -11.73 -3.54
N LEU A 166 11.15 -10.65 -3.05
CA LEU A 166 9.94 -10.76 -2.25
C LEU A 166 8.76 -11.28 -3.08
N ALA A 167 8.55 -10.73 -4.28
CA ALA A 167 7.51 -11.17 -5.21
C ALA A 167 7.66 -12.64 -5.60
N HIS A 168 8.89 -13.08 -5.86
CA HIS A 168 9.20 -14.47 -6.16
C HIS A 168 8.87 -15.38 -4.97
N ALA A 169 9.35 -15.04 -3.77
CA ALA A 169 9.09 -15.83 -2.56
C ALA A 169 7.59 -15.96 -2.25
N LEU A 170 6.82 -14.89 -2.41
CA LEU A 170 5.37 -14.90 -2.21
C LEU A 170 4.66 -15.74 -3.28
N THR A 171 5.00 -15.55 -4.55
CA THR A 171 4.45 -16.36 -5.66
C THR A 171 4.71 -17.84 -5.43
N GLU A 172 5.92 -18.20 -4.96
CA GLU A 172 6.28 -19.59 -4.66
C GLU A 172 5.61 -20.15 -3.39
N SER A 173 5.18 -19.28 -2.48
CA SER A 173 4.50 -19.70 -1.24
C SER A 173 3.00 -19.95 -1.43
N MET A 174 2.48 -19.78 -2.64
CA MET A 174 1.06 -19.98 -2.93
C MET A 174 0.63 -21.43 -2.64
N PRO A 175 -0.46 -21.66 -1.88
CA PRO A 175 -1.02 -22.99 -1.65
C PRO A 175 -1.27 -23.75 -2.96
N VAL A 176 -1.03 -25.06 -2.95
CA VAL A 176 -1.02 -25.89 -4.18
C VAL A 176 -2.32 -25.76 -4.98
N ARG A 177 -3.48 -25.85 -4.32
CA ARG A 177 -4.78 -25.78 -5.01
C ARG A 177 -5.05 -24.37 -5.54
N LEU A 178 -4.74 -23.33 -4.76
CA LEU A 178 -4.77 -21.96 -5.25
C LEU A 178 -3.87 -21.75 -6.48
N ARG A 179 -2.63 -22.27 -6.42
CA ARG A 179 -1.67 -22.23 -7.53
C ARG A 179 -2.21 -22.91 -8.78
N GLU A 180 -2.78 -24.11 -8.67
CA GLU A 180 -3.37 -24.82 -9.80
C GLU A 180 -4.51 -24.04 -10.46
N VAL A 181 -5.34 -23.35 -9.67
CA VAL A 181 -6.40 -22.48 -10.21
C VAL A 181 -5.80 -21.30 -10.95
N PHE A 182 -4.82 -20.62 -10.37
CA PHE A 182 -4.17 -19.47 -10.99
C PHE A 182 -3.46 -19.85 -12.29
N GLN A 183 -2.81 -21.01 -12.35
CA GLN A 183 -2.20 -21.56 -13.58
C GLN A 183 -3.24 -21.79 -14.67
N LYS A 184 -4.37 -22.43 -14.35
CA LYS A 184 -5.46 -22.67 -15.31
C LYS A 184 -6.06 -21.37 -15.85
N LEU A 185 -6.01 -20.31 -15.06
CA LEU A 185 -6.50 -18.98 -15.42
C LEU A 185 -5.44 -18.12 -16.14
N GLY A 186 -4.20 -18.61 -16.30
CA GLY A 186 -3.09 -17.86 -16.90
C GLY A 186 -2.67 -16.65 -16.05
N LEU A 187 -2.79 -16.76 -14.73
CA LEU A 187 -2.43 -15.72 -13.75
C LEU A 187 -1.05 -15.94 -13.14
N ILE A 188 -0.42 -17.10 -13.35
CA ILE A 188 0.97 -17.42 -13.00
C ILE A 188 1.56 -18.36 -14.04
#